data_AF-A0A7Y2U9T4-F1
#
_entry.id   AF-A0A7Y2U9T4-F1
#
_cell.length_a   1.000
_cell.length_b   1.000
_cell.length_c   1.000
_cell.angle_alpha   90.00
_cell.angle_beta   90.00
_cell.angle_gamma   90.00
#
_symmetry.space_group_name_H-M   'P 1'
#
loop_
_entity.id
_entity.type
_entity.pdbx_description
1 polymer ?
#
loop_
_entity_poly.entity_id
_entity_poly.type
_entity_poly.pdbx_seq_one_letter_code
_entity_poly.pdbx_strand_id
1 'polypeptide(L)' 'LWGHDNKPSGGSVVAVDAVGAGVGEMVLFASGSSARQTERTDQKPVDAVVMAIVDSWEIEGEEKYRKGETGA' A
#
# COMPACT_ATOMS: atom_id res chain seq x y z
N LEU A 1 -0.87 -3.12 -8.74
CA LEU A 1 -2.05 -3.25 -7.85
C LEU A 1 -2.23 -4.72 -7.50
N TRP A 2 -2.94 -5.05 -6.42
CA TRP A 2 -3.15 -6.44 -5.98
C TRP A 2 -4.64 -6.80 -6.06
N GLY A 3 -4.93 -7.98 -6.59
CA GLY A 3 -6.27 -8.60 -6.54
C GLY A 3 -6.51 -9.28 -5.20
N HIS A 4 -7.78 -9.55 -4.89
CA HIS A 4 -8.23 -10.24 -3.67
C HIS A 4 -7.60 -11.64 -3.47
N ASP A 5 -7.03 -12.22 -4.52
CA ASP A 5 -6.32 -13.49 -4.52
C ASP A 5 -4.81 -13.34 -4.24
N ASN A 6 -4.37 -12.18 -3.74
CA ASN A 6 -2.97 -11.80 -3.55
C ASN A 6 -2.10 -12.01 -4.80
N LYS A 7 -2.65 -11.70 -5.98
CA LYS A 7 -1.88 -11.66 -7.23
C LYS A 7 -1.81 -10.26 -7.80
N PRO A 8 -0.73 -9.90 -8.51
CA PRO A 8 -0.68 -8.64 -9.24
C PRO A 8 -1.83 -8.56 -10.25
N SER A 9 -2.68 -7.55 -10.11
CA SER A 9 -3.85 -7.31 -10.99
C SER A 9 -3.53 -6.47 -12.22
N GLY A 10 -2.24 -6.22 -12.47
CA GLY A 10 -1.77 -5.30 -13.51
C GLY A 10 -1.69 -3.85 -13.03
N GLY A 11 -0.95 -3.03 -13.77
CA GLY A 11 -0.74 -1.61 -13.49
C GLY A 11 0.18 -1.31 -12.30
N SER A 12 0.76 -0.10 -12.34
CA SER A 12 1.63 0.45 -11.31
C SER A 12 1.21 1.88 -10.99
N VAL A 13 1.37 2.28 -9.73
CA VAL A 13 1.13 3.65 -9.27
C VAL A 13 2.46 4.18 -8.72
N VAL A 14 2.82 5.40 -9.10
CA VAL A 14 3.90 6.13 -8.45
C VAL A 14 3.27 6.90 -7.29
N ALA A 15 3.70 6.62 -6.06
CA ALA A 15 3.17 7.24 -4.85
C ALA A 15 4.29 7.84 -4.02
N VAL A 16 4.01 8.95 -3.34
CA VAL A 16 4.90 9.51 -2.33
C VAL A 16 4.91 8.59 -1.12
N ASP A 17 6.08 8.17 -0.66
CA ASP A 17 6.20 7.42 0.58
C ASP A 17 6.30 8.38 1.79
N ALA A 18 5.22 8.44 2.57
CA ALA A 18 5.18 9.22 3.80
C ALA A 18 5.52 8.39 5.05
N VAL A 19 5.60 7.06 4.92
CA VAL A 19 5.66 6.10 6.03
C VAL A 19 7.06 5.50 6.20
N GLY A 20 7.79 5.31 5.09
CA GLY A 20 9.11 4.67 5.09
C GLY A 20 9.02 3.17 4.79
N ALA A 21 8.27 2.81 3.75
CA ALA A 21 8.13 1.42 3.31
C ALA A 21 9.43 0.90 2.66
N GLY A 22 9.84 -0.29 3.07
CA GLY A 22 10.94 -1.03 2.51
C GLY A 22 10.58 -1.75 1.20
N VAL A 23 11.61 -2.15 0.46
CA VAL A 23 11.44 -2.98 -0.74
C VAL A 23 10.83 -4.32 -0.35
N GLY A 24 9.78 -4.73 -1.07
CA GLY A 24 9.08 -5.98 -0.85
C GLY A 24 7.94 -5.90 0.16
N GLU A 25 7.73 -4.77 0.83
CA GLU A 25 6.60 -4.61 1.75
C GLU A 25 5.30 -4.36 0.99
N MET A 26 4.23 -5.03 1.42
CA MET A 26 2.88 -4.69 1.00
C MET A 26 2.44 -3.40 1.69
N VAL A 27 1.86 -2.49 0.92
CA VAL A 27 1.42 -1.18 1.41
C VAL A 27 -0.02 -0.89 1.01
N LEU A 28 -0.68 -0.06 1.82
CA LEU A 28 -1.90 0.64 1.42
C LEU A 28 -1.51 2.04 0.94
N PHE A 29 -2.18 2.50 -0.11
CA PHE A 29 -2.02 3.86 -0.62
C PHE A 29 -3.38 4.52 -0.82
N ALA A 30 -3.43 5.84 -0.67
CA ALA A 30 -4.58 6.66 -1.03
C ALA A 30 -4.27 7.42 -2.32
N SER A 31 -5.29 7.63 -3.16
CA SER A 31 -5.18 8.41 -4.40
C SER A 31 -6.13 9.61 -4.44
N GLY A 32 -5.90 10.52 -5.39
CA GLY A 32 -6.71 11.72 -5.54
C GLY A 32 -6.46 12.74 -4.43
N SER A 33 -7.47 13.53 -4.07
CA SER A 33 -7.33 14.57 -3.03
C SER A 33 -6.96 14.03 -1.65
N SER A 34 -7.33 12.78 -1.34
CA SER A 34 -6.96 12.11 -0.10
C SER A 34 -5.45 11.93 0.04
N ALA A 35 -4.70 11.90 -1.06
CA ALA A 35 -3.25 11.79 -1.04
C ALA A 35 -2.54 13.01 -0.41
N ARG A 36 -3.26 14.12 -0.22
CA ARG A 36 -2.74 15.33 0.45
C ARG A 36 -3.05 15.41 1.93
N GLN A 37 -3.81 14.47 2.48
CA GLN A 37 -4.27 14.48 3.88
C GLN A 37 -3.20 13.97 4.86
N THR A 38 -1.95 14.41 4.67
CA THR A 38 -0.81 14.13 5.55
C THR A 38 0.02 15.41 5.70
N GLU A 39 0.70 15.58 6.84
CA GLU A 39 1.63 16.70 7.06
C GLU A 39 2.74 16.75 5.99
N ARG A 40 3.14 15.59 5.45
CA ARG A 40 4.20 15.46 4.44
C ARG A 40 3.73 15.90 3.05
N THR A 41 2.43 15.91 2.79
CA THR A 41 1.85 16.10 1.43
C THR A 41 0.89 17.28 1.32
N ASP A 42 0.54 17.94 2.43
CA ASP A 42 -0.34 19.11 2.42
C ASP A 42 0.22 20.22 1.50
N GLN A 43 -0.69 20.87 0.77
CA GLN A 43 -0.40 21.88 -0.26
C GLN A 43 0.57 21.45 -1.38
N LYS A 44 0.91 20.16 -1.49
CA LYS A 44 1.77 19.64 -2.57
C LYS A 44 0.91 19.01 -3.67
N PRO A 45 1.34 19.08 -4.95
CA PRO A 45 0.63 18.46 -6.06
C PRO A 45 0.85 16.93 -6.08
N VAL A 46 0.35 16.25 -5.05
CA VAL A 46 0.43 14.79 -4.87
C VAL A 46 -0.95 14.18 -5.10
N ASP A 47 -1.00 13.12 -5.89
CA ASP A 47 -2.20 12.38 -6.27
C ASP A 47 -2.16 10.90 -5.86
N ALA A 48 -1.05 10.42 -5.28
CA ALA A 48 -0.95 9.14 -4.60
C ALA A 48 0.08 9.18 -3.46
N VAL A 49 -0.27 8.59 -2.32
CA VAL A 49 0.60 8.52 -1.13
C VAL A 49 0.50 7.15 -0.45
N VAL A 50 1.62 6.58 -0.04
CA VAL A 50 1.66 5.43 0.85
C VAL A 50 1.17 5.87 2.23
N MET A 51 0.11 5.23 2.73
CA MET A 51 -0.53 5.59 4.00
C MET A 51 -0.20 4.61 5.14
N ALA A 52 0.13 3.36 4.80
CA ALA A 52 0.45 2.32 5.78
C ALA A 52 1.25 1.17 5.16
N ILE A 53 2.06 0.52 5.98
CA ILE A 53 2.64 -0.81 5.70
C ILE A 53 1.66 -1.85 6.25
N VAL A 54 1.37 -2.88 5.47
CA VAL A 54 0.45 -3.96 5.87
C VAL A 54 1.22 -4.96 6.73
N ASP A 55 0.67 -5.30 7.90
CA ASP A 55 1.17 -6.39 8.74
C ASP A 55 0.54 -7.74 8.33
N SER A 56 -0.78 -7.78 8.18
CA SER A 56 -1.51 -8.94 7.64
C SER A 56 -2.76 -8.53 6.85
N TRP A 57 -3.21 -9.42 5.98
CA TRP A 57 -4.44 -9.29 5.22
C TRP A 57 -5.16 -10.64 5.17
N GLU A 58 -6.42 -10.67 5.58
CA GLU A 58 -7.29 -11.84 5.59
C GLU A 58 -8.58 -11.57 4.81
N ILE A 59 -9.10 -12.61 4.15
CA ILE A 59 -10.43 -12.62 3.53
C ILE A 59 -11.13 -13.90 3.96
N GLU A 60 -12.29 -13.79 4.61
CA GLU A 60 -13.13 -14.94 4.99
C GLU A 60 -12.38 -16.03 5.80
N GLY A 61 -11.45 -15.63 6.69
CA GLY A 61 -10.64 -16.57 7.47
C GLY A 61 -9.42 -17.14 6.75
N GLU A 62 -9.21 -16.80 5.48
CA GLU A 62 -8.01 -17.17 4.73
C GLU A 62 -7.00 -16.01 4.74
N GLU A 63 -5.82 -16.27 5.30
CA GLU A 63 -4.73 -15.29 5.27
C GLU A 63 -4.15 -15.16 3.86
N LYS A 64 -4.25 -13.96 3.30
CA LYS A 64 -3.75 -13.62 1.97
C LYS A 64 -2.31 -13.13 2.02
N TYR A 65 -1.92 -12.45 3.08
CA TYR A 65 -0.58 -11.90 3.26
C TYR A 65 -0.25 -11.74 4.75
N ARG A 66 1.01 -12.00 5.12
CA ARG A 66 1.59 -11.69 6.42
C ARG A 66 3.03 -11.23 6.25
N LYS A 67 3.34 -10.06 6.82
CA LYS A 67 4.68 -9.48 6.78
C LYS A 67 5.68 -10.37 7.52
N GLY A 68 6.81 -10.63 6.88
CA GLY A 68 7.90 -11.44 7.44
C GLY A 68 7.75 -12.95 7.20
N GLU A 69 6.59 -13.43 6.77
CA GLU A 69 6.46 -14.80 6.26
C GLU A 69 6.89 -14.81 4.80
N THR A 70 8.13 -15.26 4.59
CA THR A 70 8.59 -15.62 3.25
C THR A 70 7.89 -16.93 2.93
N GLY A 71 7.01 -16.95 1.92
CA GLY A 71 6.43 -18.20 1.44
C GLY A 71 7.52 -19.25 1.24
N ALA A 72 7.32 -20.43 1.81
CA ALA A 72 8.11 -21.63 1.54
C ALA A 72 8.07 -22.00 0.05
#